data_AF-A0A922HPX3-F1
#
_entry.id   AF-A0A922HPX3-F1
#
_cell.length_a   1.000
_cell.length_b   1.000
_cell.length_c   1.000
_cell.angle_alpha   90.00
_cell.angle_beta   90.00
_cell.angle_gamma   90.00
#
_symmetry.space_group_name_H-M   'P 1'
#
loop_
_entity.id
_entity.type
_entity.pdbx_description
1 polymer ?
#
loop_
_entity_poly.entity_id
_entity_poly.type
_entity_poly.pdbx_seq_one_letter_code
_entity_poly.pdbx_strand_id
1 'polypeptide(L)'
;MTTGFATQLWLAERKCALETTLAYCHAKNSAEPPKSYVISAGLEPDSFCGLFPTWTYYDNVAKLHIQDGRKPGEQILVQEVLSQMEDINQSTYGYDELKRRPLPEGINILCLESYLDDEEFEKVFAMNREEFCSLPTWKQKLIKQDKELF
;
A
#
# COMPACT_ATOMS: atom_id res chain seq x y z
N MET A 1 18.82 -13.03 -5.04
CA MET A 1 18.99 -11.94 -4.05
C MET A 1 17.60 -11.38 -3.76
N THR A 2 17.22 -11.42 -2.50
CA THR A 2 15.86 -11.58 -1.98
C THR A 2 15.02 -10.31 -2.09
N THR A 3 14.12 -10.26 -3.08
CA THR A 3 13.12 -9.19 -3.25
C THR A 3 12.14 -9.10 -2.08
N GLY A 4 11.97 -10.18 -1.29
CA GLY A 4 11.12 -10.18 -0.08
C GLY A 4 11.64 -9.36 1.11
N PHE A 5 12.93 -9.01 1.15
CA PHE A 5 13.48 -8.24 2.28
C PHE A 5 13.09 -6.76 2.22
N ALA A 6 13.13 -6.16 1.03
CA ALA A 6 12.76 -4.75 0.85
C ALA A 6 11.26 -4.50 1.10
N THR A 7 10.42 -5.51 0.86
CA THR A 7 8.96 -5.42 1.01
C THR A 7 8.54 -5.56 2.47
N GLN A 8 9.13 -6.51 3.19
CA GLN A 8 8.97 -6.64 4.64
C GLN A 8 9.49 -5.38 5.36
N LEU A 9 10.59 -4.81 4.87
CA LEU A 9 11.15 -3.58 5.42
C LEU A 9 10.20 -2.39 5.23
N TRP A 10 9.65 -2.17 4.04
CA TRP A 10 8.72 -1.05 3.80
C TRP A 10 7.45 -1.13 4.65
N LEU A 11 6.86 -2.33 4.79
CA LEU A 11 5.69 -2.52 5.62
C LEU A 11 5.99 -2.30 7.11
N ALA A 12 7.13 -2.81 7.58
CA ALA A 12 7.58 -2.60 8.94
C ALA A 12 7.86 -1.11 9.22
N GLU A 13 8.50 -0.39 8.28
CA GLU A 13 8.77 1.04 8.38
C GLU A 13 7.47 1.84 8.41
N ARG A 14 6.52 1.54 7.50
CA ARG A 14 5.22 2.22 7.46
C ARG A 14 4.43 1.97 8.73
N LYS A 15 4.35 0.73 9.22
CA LYS A 15 3.69 0.39 10.49
C LYS A 15 4.32 1.16 11.65
N CYS A 16 5.64 1.12 11.77
CA CYS A 16 6.38 1.84 12.81
C CYS A 16 6.13 3.36 12.76
N ALA A 17 6.07 3.96 11.56
CA ALA A 17 5.76 5.39 11.41
C ALA A 17 4.35 5.75 11.90
N LEU A 18 3.37 4.90 11.60
CA LEU A 18 1.97 5.08 12.05
C LEU A 18 1.84 4.91 13.57
N GLU A 19 2.47 3.88 14.15
CA GLU A 19 2.53 3.66 15.60
C GLU A 19 3.21 4.84 16.32
N THR A 20 4.32 5.33 15.77
CA THR A 20 5.03 6.50 16.28
C THR A 20 4.14 7.75 16.24
N THR A 21 3.31 7.90 15.21
CA THR A 21 2.36 9.01 15.10
C THR A 21 1.30 8.96 16.22
N LEU A 22 0.75 7.77 16.51
CA LEU A 22 -0.19 7.60 17.63
C LEU A 22 0.48 7.88 18.98
N ALA A 23 1.71 7.37 19.18
CA ALA A 23 2.49 7.64 20.39
C ALA A 23 2.75 9.14 20.57
N TYR A 24 3.08 9.86 19.50
CA TYR A 24 3.25 11.31 19.52
C TYR A 24 1.96 12.05 19.88
N CYS A 25 0.82 11.68 19.28
CA CYS A 25 -0.48 12.26 19.62
C CYS A 25 -0.81 12.04 21.11
N HIS A 26 -0.62 10.82 21.60
CA HIS A 26 -0.86 10.50 23.01
C HIS A 26 0.06 11.29 23.94
N ALA A 27 1.36 11.41 23.63
CA ALA A 27 2.30 12.20 24.42
C ALA A 27 1.95 13.70 24.45
N LYS A 28 1.33 14.23 23.39
CA LYS A 28 0.91 15.63 23.31
C LYS A 28 -0.29 15.93 24.22
N ASN A 29 -1.24 15.02 24.34
CA ASN A 29 -2.35 15.11 25.30
C ASN A 29 -2.86 13.71 25.63
N SER A 30 -2.44 13.15 26.78
CA SER A 30 -2.84 11.79 27.16
C SER A 30 -4.33 11.67 27.52
N ALA A 31 -4.96 12.75 27.99
CA ALA A 31 -6.36 12.72 28.39
C ALA A 31 -7.31 12.77 27.18
N GLU A 32 -6.93 13.53 26.15
CA GLU A 32 -7.67 13.63 24.89
C GLU A 32 -6.67 13.76 23.72
N PRO A 33 -6.11 12.64 23.25
CA PRO A 33 -5.13 12.66 22.15
C PRO A 33 -5.74 13.26 20.87
N PRO A 34 -5.03 14.18 20.19
CA PRO A 34 -5.51 14.70 18.93
C PRO A 34 -5.56 13.59 17.87
N LYS A 35 -6.57 13.65 17.01
CA LYS A 35 -6.70 12.74 15.87
C LYS A 35 -5.56 12.93 14.88
N SER A 36 -5.10 11.84 14.30
CA SER A 36 -4.09 11.82 13.24
C SER A 36 -4.64 11.10 12.01
N TYR A 37 -4.21 11.56 10.84
CA TYR A 37 -4.76 11.14 9.55
C TYR A 37 -3.64 10.80 8.57
N VAL A 38 -3.86 9.78 7.75
CA VAL A 38 -3.09 9.49 6.55
C VAL A 38 -3.76 10.21 5.38
N ILE A 39 -2.94 10.88 4.59
CA ILE A 39 -3.34 11.58 3.36
C ILE A 39 -2.49 11.08 2.19
N SER A 40 -3.06 11.07 1.00
CA SER A 40 -2.37 10.62 -0.21
C SER A 40 -1.72 11.80 -0.93
N ALA A 41 -0.45 11.67 -1.31
CA ALA A 41 0.28 12.74 -1.98
C ALA A 41 -0.38 13.13 -3.32
N GLY A 42 -0.43 14.41 -3.63
CA GLY A 42 -1.15 14.95 -4.80
C GLY A 42 -2.68 14.93 -4.70
N LEU A 43 -3.25 14.32 -3.65
CA LEU A 43 -4.69 14.27 -3.36
C LEU A 43 -4.98 14.86 -1.97
N GLU A 44 -4.13 15.75 -1.47
CA GLU A 44 -4.26 16.33 -0.15
C GLU A 44 -5.49 17.24 -0.04
N PRO A 45 -6.16 17.29 1.13
CA PRO A 45 -7.27 18.22 1.36
C PRO A 45 -6.78 19.67 1.48
N ASP A 46 -7.63 20.64 1.12
CA ASP A 46 -7.31 22.07 1.22
C ASP A 46 -6.90 22.50 2.63
N SER A 47 -7.51 21.88 3.66
CA SER A 47 -7.19 22.10 5.07
C SER A 47 -5.74 21.73 5.40
N PHE A 48 -5.14 20.79 4.69
CA PHE A 48 -3.74 20.41 4.83
C PHE A 48 -2.84 21.32 3.99
N CYS A 49 -3.17 21.56 2.72
CA CYS A 49 -2.40 22.43 1.84
C CYS A 49 -2.25 23.85 2.41
N GLY A 50 -3.32 24.36 3.04
CA GLY A 50 -3.35 25.68 3.69
C GLY A 50 -2.46 25.81 4.94
N LEU A 51 -1.88 24.72 5.44
CA LEU A 51 -0.90 24.77 6.55
C LEU A 51 0.48 25.26 6.09
N PHE A 52 0.72 25.29 4.78
CA PHE A 52 2.01 25.64 4.20
C PHE A 52 1.92 26.99 3.46
N PRO A 53 2.94 27.86 3.58
CA PRO A 53 2.95 29.15 2.87
C PRO A 53 2.88 29.02 1.34
N THR A 54 3.39 27.91 0.81
CA THR A 54 3.38 27.55 -0.61
C THR A 54 3.12 26.06 -0.75
N TRP A 55 2.27 25.68 -1.71
CA TRP A 55 1.97 24.29 -2.02
C TRP A 55 2.13 24.01 -3.51
N THR A 56 2.73 22.88 -3.86
CA THR A 56 2.91 22.43 -5.25
C THR A 56 2.09 21.19 -5.48
N TYR A 57 1.18 21.26 -6.45
CA TYR A 57 0.39 20.12 -6.88
C TYR A 57 1.15 19.28 -7.91
N TYR A 58 1.22 17.98 -7.66
CA TYR A 58 1.88 17.02 -8.54
C TYR A 58 0.83 16.15 -9.23
N ASP A 59 0.31 16.61 -10.38
CA ASP A 59 -0.74 15.92 -11.15
C ASP A 59 -0.37 14.49 -11.53
N ASN A 60 0.91 14.22 -11.77
CA ASN A 60 1.40 12.87 -12.05
C ASN A 60 1.22 11.93 -10.84
N VAL A 61 1.46 12.43 -9.62
CA VAL A 61 1.26 11.65 -8.38
C VAL A 61 -0.23 11.50 -8.08
N ALA A 62 -1.02 12.56 -8.26
CA ALA A 62 -2.47 12.52 -8.08
C ALA A 62 -3.13 11.46 -8.98
N LYS A 63 -2.73 11.38 -10.25
CA LYS A 63 -3.23 10.38 -11.20
C LYS A 63 -2.92 8.95 -10.77
N LEU A 64 -1.74 8.69 -10.23
CA LEU A 64 -1.38 7.35 -9.72
C LEU A 64 -2.29 6.94 -8.56
N HIS A 65 -2.47 7.80 -7.57
CA HIS A 65 -3.34 7.48 -6.43
C HIS A 65 -4.82 7.35 -6.81
N ILE A 66 -5.32 8.12 -7.80
CA ILE A 66 -6.69 7.94 -8.32
C ILE A 66 -6.84 6.58 -9.02
N GLN A 67 -5.84 6.16 -9.79
CA GLN A 67 -5.83 4.82 -10.41
C GLN A 67 -5.81 3.71 -9.35
N ASP A 68 -5.14 3.95 -8.22
CA ASP A 68 -5.16 3.06 -7.06
C ASP A 68 -6.46 3.14 -6.24
N GLY A 69 -7.45 3.93 -6.66
CA GLY A 69 -8.77 4.03 -6.03
C GLY A 69 -8.87 5.03 -4.87
N ARG A 70 -7.84 5.85 -4.64
CA ARG A 70 -7.86 6.94 -3.65
C ARG A 70 -8.67 8.12 -4.16
N LYS A 71 -9.27 8.86 -3.24
CA LYS A 71 -10.12 10.01 -3.57
C LYS A 71 -9.43 11.33 -3.22
N PRO A 72 -9.61 12.40 -4.02
CA PRO A 72 -9.14 13.73 -3.66
C PRO A 72 -9.68 14.16 -2.29
N GLY A 73 -8.80 14.65 -1.41
CA GLY A 73 -9.16 15.10 -0.07
C GLY A 73 -9.49 14.00 0.92
N GLU A 74 -9.26 12.72 0.58
CA GLU A 74 -9.49 11.61 1.50
C GLU A 74 -8.54 11.67 2.71
N GLN A 75 -9.12 11.52 3.90
CA GLN A 75 -8.40 11.49 5.16
C GLN A 75 -8.82 10.25 5.92
N ILE A 76 -7.89 9.31 6.08
CA ILE A 76 -8.13 8.04 6.78
C ILE A 76 -7.47 8.14 8.15
N LEU A 77 -8.14 7.71 9.22
CA LEU A 77 -7.52 7.78 10.55
C LEU A 77 -6.33 6.81 10.63
N VAL A 78 -5.25 7.24 11.29
CA VAL A 78 -4.05 6.39 11.47
C VAL A 78 -4.40 5.06 12.13
N GLN A 79 -5.33 5.06 13.10
CA GLN A 79 -5.80 3.84 13.77
C GLN A 79 -6.52 2.87 12.81
N GLU A 80 -7.27 3.39 11.83
CA GLU A 80 -7.98 2.57 10.85
C GLU A 80 -7.00 1.91 9.89
N VAL A 81 -5.99 2.66 9.44
CA VAL A 81 -4.90 2.13 8.62
C VAL A 81 -4.11 1.04 9.38
N LEU A 82 -3.80 1.26 10.65
CA LEU A 82 -3.12 0.27 11.48
C LEU A 82 -3.95 -1.00 11.68
N SER A 83 -5.26 -0.88 11.94
CA SER A 83 -6.15 -2.04 12.04
C SER A 83 -6.13 -2.87 10.75
N GLN A 84 -6.24 -2.22 9.59
CA GLN A 84 -6.16 -2.90 8.30
C GLN A 84 -4.80 -3.58 8.08
N MET A 85 -3.70 -2.97 8.53
CA MET A 85 -2.37 -3.56 8.46
C MET A 85 -2.20 -4.79 9.37
N GLU A 86 -2.89 -4.84 10.50
CA GLU A 86 -2.86 -5.98 11.43
C GLU A 86 -3.67 -7.18 10.92
N ASP A 87 -4.75 -6.91 10.18
CA ASP A 87 -5.56 -7.94 9.52
C ASP A 87 -4.81 -8.63 8.37
N ILE A 88 -3.76 -7.99 7.83
CA ILE A 88 -2.92 -8.52 6.74
C ILE A 88 -1.96 -9.64 7.17
N ASN A 89 -2.02 -10.10 8.42
CA ASN A 89 -1.34 -11.33 8.84
C ASN A 89 -1.77 -12.58 8.05
N GLN A 90 -2.78 -12.49 7.18
CA GLN A 90 -2.98 -13.46 6.10
C GLN A 90 -1.82 -13.40 5.08
N SER A 91 -1.00 -14.45 5.08
CA SER A 91 0.07 -14.64 4.11
C SER A 91 -0.43 -14.79 2.67
N THR A 92 -1.72 -15.07 2.46
CA THR A 92 -2.32 -15.37 1.15
C THR A 92 -3.69 -14.70 0.94
N TYR A 93 -3.94 -14.27 -0.29
CA TYR A 93 -5.13 -13.57 -0.79
C TYR A 93 -5.56 -14.19 -2.12
N GLY A 94 -6.86 -14.15 -2.42
CA GLY A 94 -7.37 -14.58 -3.73
C GLY A 94 -7.01 -13.59 -4.85
N TYR A 95 -6.94 -14.08 -6.10
CA TYR A 95 -6.63 -13.23 -7.26
C TYR A 95 -7.63 -12.06 -7.41
N ASP A 96 -8.93 -12.33 -7.27
CA ASP A 96 -9.97 -11.31 -7.37
C ASP A 96 -9.87 -10.25 -6.26
N GLU A 97 -9.32 -10.60 -5.11
CA GLU A 97 -9.06 -9.66 -4.01
C GLU A 97 -7.92 -8.70 -4.34
N LEU A 98 -6.82 -9.22 -4.88
CA LEU A 98 -5.67 -8.42 -5.29
C LEU A 98 -5.94 -7.54 -6.52
N LYS A 99 -7.03 -7.79 -7.24
CA LYS A 99 -7.52 -6.91 -8.32
C LYS A 99 -8.44 -5.79 -7.87
N ARG A 100 -9.03 -5.89 -6.67
CA ARG A 100 -9.89 -4.82 -6.15
C ARG A 100 -9.08 -3.55 -5.90
N ARG A 101 -9.72 -2.39 -6.06
CA ARG A 101 -9.16 -1.07 -5.75
C ARG A 101 -10.18 -0.28 -4.92
N PRO A 102 -9.74 0.44 -3.86
CA PRO A 102 -8.38 0.47 -3.32
C PRO A 102 -8.01 -0.87 -2.65
N LEU A 103 -6.73 -1.21 -2.70
CA LEU A 103 -6.20 -2.38 -1.99
C LEU A 103 -6.16 -2.11 -0.47
N PRO A 104 -6.34 -3.14 0.36
CA PRO A 104 -6.11 -3.05 1.80
C PRO A 104 -4.75 -2.43 2.16
N GLU A 105 -4.73 -1.62 3.21
CA GLU A 105 -3.53 -0.92 3.65
C GLU A 105 -2.49 -1.87 4.21
N GLY A 106 -1.32 -1.96 3.59
CA GLY A 106 -0.26 -2.89 3.98
C GLY A 106 -0.05 -4.04 2.99
N ILE A 107 -0.81 -4.08 1.90
CA ILE A 107 -0.47 -4.92 0.74
C ILE A 107 0.57 -4.17 -0.10
N ASN A 108 1.67 -4.85 -0.42
CA ASN A 108 2.65 -4.29 -1.35
C ASN A 108 2.16 -4.44 -2.79
N ILE A 109 1.68 -3.32 -3.35
CA ILE A 109 1.22 -3.22 -4.74
C ILE A 109 2.29 -3.59 -5.77
N LEU A 110 3.57 -3.44 -5.44
CA LEU A 110 4.66 -3.78 -6.35
C LEU A 110 4.93 -5.28 -6.44
N CYS A 111 4.36 -6.10 -5.55
CA CYS A 111 4.58 -7.54 -5.46
C CYS A 111 3.29 -8.31 -5.16
N LEU A 112 2.16 -7.94 -5.79
CA LEU A 112 0.88 -8.62 -5.55
C LEU A 112 0.95 -10.13 -5.76
N GLU A 113 1.79 -10.61 -6.68
CA GLU A 113 2.01 -12.03 -6.94
C GLU A 113 2.55 -12.82 -5.73
N SER A 114 3.25 -12.17 -4.78
CA SER A 114 3.74 -12.86 -3.59
C SER A 114 2.65 -13.18 -2.58
N TYR A 115 1.48 -12.57 -2.74
CA TYR A 115 0.33 -12.73 -1.86
C TYR A 115 -0.66 -13.78 -2.35
N LEU A 116 -0.48 -14.37 -3.54
CA LEU A 116 -1.28 -15.54 -3.92
C LEU A 116 -0.82 -16.77 -3.11
N ASP A 117 -1.63 -17.81 -2.99
CA ASP A 117 -1.12 -19.15 -2.66
C ASP A 117 -0.51 -19.81 -3.91
N ASP A 118 0.09 -21.00 -3.78
CA ASP A 118 0.76 -21.66 -4.91
C ASP A 118 -0.24 -22.14 -5.98
N GLU A 119 -1.41 -22.61 -5.57
CA GLU A 119 -2.45 -23.11 -6.48
C GLU A 119 -3.04 -22.00 -7.35
N GLU A 120 -3.40 -20.86 -6.74
CA GLU A 120 -3.93 -19.70 -7.42
C GLU A 120 -2.84 -19.00 -8.24
N PHE A 121 -1.58 -19.00 -7.78
CA PHE A 121 -0.46 -18.51 -8.58
C PHE A 121 -0.31 -19.31 -9.87
N GLU A 122 -0.26 -20.64 -9.79
CA GLU A 122 -0.16 -21.50 -10.97
C GLU A 122 -1.35 -21.31 -11.91
N LYS A 123 -2.55 -21.14 -11.37
CA LYS A 123 -3.77 -20.91 -12.16
C LYS A 123 -3.76 -19.56 -12.88
N VAL A 124 -3.28 -18.49 -12.25
CA VAL A 124 -3.23 -17.13 -12.83
C VAL A 124 -2.07 -16.98 -13.80
N PHE A 125 -0.88 -17.46 -13.43
CA PHE A 125 0.36 -17.27 -14.19
C PHE A 125 0.65 -18.41 -15.18
N ALA A 126 -0.08 -19.54 -15.09
CA ALA A 126 0.13 -20.74 -15.89
C ALA A 126 1.56 -21.31 -15.78
N MET A 127 2.24 -21.06 -14.66
CA MET A 127 3.59 -21.51 -14.32
C MET A 127 3.77 -21.48 -12.79
N ASN A 128 4.72 -22.24 -12.27
CA ASN A 128 5.05 -22.20 -10.83
C ASN A 128 5.89 -20.96 -10.47
N ARG A 129 6.03 -20.71 -9.16
CA ARG A 129 6.75 -19.54 -8.65
C ARG A 129 8.22 -19.56 -9.01
N GLU A 130 8.87 -20.72 -8.95
CA GLU A 130 10.28 -20.87 -9.28
C GLU A 130 10.55 -20.51 -10.75
N GLU A 131 9.71 -21.00 -11.66
CA GLU A 131 9.74 -20.69 -13.08
C GLU A 131 9.58 -19.19 -13.31
N PHE A 132 8.58 -18.57 -12.69
CA PHE A 132 8.38 -17.12 -12.79
C PHE A 132 9.58 -16.33 -12.26
N CYS A 133 10.12 -16.71 -11.10
CA CYS A 133 11.27 -16.07 -10.49
C CYS A 133 12.56 -16.24 -11.31
N SER A 134 12.66 -17.29 -12.12
CA SER A 134 13.78 -17.52 -13.04
C SER A 134 13.75 -16.61 -14.28
N LEU A 135 12.59 -16.02 -14.61
CA LEU A 135 12.46 -15.14 -15.76
C LEU A 135 13.21 -13.81 -15.54
N PRO A 136 13.71 -13.17 -16.61
CA PRO A 136 14.24 -11.82 -16.51
C PRO A 136 13.20 -10.83 -15.97
N THR A 137 13.63 -9.84 -15.17
CA THR A 137 12.74 -8.85 -14.52
C THR A 137 11.81 -8.11 -15.50
N TRP A 138 12.28 -7.83 -16.72
CA TRP A 138 11.43 -7.19 -17.74
C TRP A 138 10.26 -8.08 -18.15
N LYS A 139 10.47 -9.40 -18.23
CA LYS A 139 9.43 -10.37 -18.58
C LYS A 139 8.46 -10.59 -17.42
N GLN A 140 8.97 -10.63 -16.17
CA GLN A 140 8.12 -10.66 -14.97
C GLN A 140 7.18 -9.45 -14.93
N LYS A 141 7.70 -8.23 -15.18
CA LYS A 141 6.89 -7.01 -15.22
C LYS A 141 5.79 -7.06 -16.29
N LEU A 142 6.11 -7.52 -17.51
CA LEU A 142 5.12 -7.64 -18.58
C LEU A 142 4.01 -8.64 -18.23
N ILE A 143 4.36 -9.79 -17.65
CA ILE A 143 3.36 -10.79 -17.25
C ILE A 143 2.48 -10.23 -16.13
N LYS A 144 3.06 -9.54 -15.13
CA LYS A 144 2.29 -8.91 -14.05
C LYS A 144 1.32 -7.86 -14.58
N GLN A 145 1.73 -7.06 -15.57
CA GLN A 145 0.86 -6.10 -16.24
C GLN A 145 -0.28 -6.79 -16.99
N ASP A 146 -0.02 -7.89 -17.70
CA ASP A 146 -1.04 -8.70 -18.38
C ASP A 146 -2.07 -9.30 -17.40
N LYS A 147 -1.64 -9.66 -16.18
CA LYS A 147 -2.51 -10.19 -15.12
C LYS A 147 -3.13 -9.12 -14.22
N GLU A 148 -2.93 -7.83 -14.53
CA GLU A 148 -3.44 -6.71 -13.73
C GLU A 148 -2.96 -6.74 -12.25
N LEU A 149 -1.79 -7.37 -12.02
CA LEU A 149 -1.09 -7.47 -10.74
C LEU A 149 0.16 -6.57 -10.73
N PHE A 150 0.06 -5.41 -11.39
CA PHE A 150 1.10 -4.38 -11.46
C PHE A 150 0.60 -3.06 -10.88
#